data_AF-A0A1I4S4I0-F1
#
_entry.id   AF-A0A1I4S4I0-F1
#
_cell.length_a   1.000
_cell.length_b   1.000
_cell.length_c   1.000
_cell.angle_alpha   90.00
_cell.angle_beta   90.00
_cell.angle_gamma   90.00
#
_symmetry.space_group_name_H-M   'P 1'
#
loop_
_entity.id
_entity.type
_entity.pdbx_description
1 polymer ?
#
loop_
_entity_poly.entity_id
_entity_poly.type
_entity_poly.pdbx_seq_one_letter_code
_entity_poly.pdbx_strand_id
1 'polypeptide(L)' 'MQPGFFYLLEDRYALLEKLGDPLPQLNRVVDWEAFRPTLAKVYDKPRKSKAGRKPYDVVQMFKVLVI' A
#
# COMPACT_ATOMS: atom_id res chain seq x y z
N MET A 1 -5.28 -25.85 -2.72
CA MET A 1 -4.60 -24.89 -1.81
C MET A 1 -3.52 -25.65 -1.07
N GLN A 2 -2.23 -25.31 -1.24
CA GLN A 2 -1.16 -25.98 -0.50
C GLN A 2 -1.03 -25.35 0.89
N PRO A 3 -1.22 -26.12 1.98
CA PRO A 3 -1.20 -25.58 3.34
C PRO A 3 0.17 -25.00 3.72
N GLY A 4 1.27 -25.58 3.23
CA GLY A 4 2.63 -25.16 3.59
C GLY A 4 3.03 -23.74 3.19
N PHE A 5 2.39 -23.13 2.18
CA PHE A 5 2.72 -21.79 1.72
C PHE A 5 2.34 -20.70 2.74
N PHE A 6 1.20 -20.86 3.41
CA PHE A 6 0.69 -19.86 4.36
C PHE A 6 1.49 -19.87 5.66
N TYR A 7 1.87 -21.05 6.18
CA TYR A 7 2.72 -21.16 7.38
C TYR A 7 4.10 -20.53 7.19
N LEU A 8 4.73 -20.73 6.02
CA LEU A 8 6.00 -20.10 5.66
C LEU A 8 5.93 -18.56 5.62
N LEU A 9 4.78 -18.02 5.20
CA LEU A 9 4.54 -16.58 5.20
C LEU A 9 4.35 -16.05 6.62
N GLU A 10 3.58 -16.74 7.46
CA GLU A 10 3.40 -16.37 8.87
C GLU A 10 4.73 -16.35 9.62
N ASP A 11 5.59 -17.35 9.44
CA ASP A 11 6.92 -17.40 10.03
C ASP A 11 7.81 -16.24 9.56
N ARG A 12 7.72 -15.88 8.27
CA ARG A 12 8.46 -14.76 7.70
C ARG A 12 7.96 -13.42 8.22
N TYR A 13 6.66 -13.23 8.34
CA TYR A 13 6.08 -12.01 8.92
C TYR A 13 6.45 -11.87 10.39
N ALA A 14 6.39 -12.96 11.16
CA ALA A 14 6.82 -12.97 12.56
C ALA A 14 8.32 -12.65 12.73
N LEU A 15 9.16 -13.11 11.80
CA LEU A 15 10.58 -12.75 11.77
C LEU A 15 10.79 -11.26 11.48
N LEU A 16 10.05 -10.70 10.50
CA LEU A 16 10.10 -9.28 10.17
C LEU A 16 9.64 -8.40 11.34
N GLU A 17 8.54 -8.76 12.01
CA GLU A 17 8.07 -8.06 13.21
C GLU A 17 9.13 -8.08 14.33
N LYS A 18 9.79 -9.22 14.56
CA LYS A 18 10.89 -9.33 15.54
C LYS A 18 12.12 -8.50 15.19
N LEU A 19 12.37 -8.28 13.90
CA LEU A 19 13.46 -7.43 13.40
C LEU A 19 13.13 -5.93 13.47
N GLY A 20 11.93 -5.58 13.96
CA GLY A 20 11.51 -4.19 14.13
C GLY A 20 10.86 -3.61 12.87
N ASP A 21 10.06 -4.41 12.17
CA ASP A 21 9.33 -3.94 10.98
C ASP A 21 8.45 -2.69 11.33
N PRO A 22 8.71 -1.54 10.69
CA PRO A 22 7.91 -0.34 10.91
C PRO A 22 6.53 -0.41 10.24
N LEU A 23 6.29 -1.31 9.28
CA LEU A 23 5.03 -1.38 8.52
C LEU A 23 3.78 -1.61 9.39
N PRO A 24 3.75 -2.61 10.29
CA PRO A 24 2.58 -2.87 11.13
C PRO A 24 2.32 -1.71 12.10
N GLN A 25 3.37 -1.03 12.54
CA GLN A 25 3.28 0.13 13.43
C GLN A 25 2.72 1.34 12.68
N LEU A 26 3.22 1.60 11.46
CA LEU A 26 2.77 2.69 10.62
C LEU A 26 1.30 2.52 10.24
N ASN A 27 0.86 1.30 9.92
CA ASN A 27 -0.55 1.01 9.65
C ASN A 27 -1.48 1.22 10.86
N ARG A 28 -0.97 1.15 12.10
CA ARG A 28 -1.76 1.41 13.31
C ARG A 28 -1.88 2.89 13.65
N VAL A 29 -0.85 3.68 13.32
CA VAL A 29 -0.76 5.09 13.71
C VAL A 29 -1.27 6.03 12.61
N VAL A 30 -1.09 5.65 11.35
CA VAL A 30 -1.40 6.51 10.20
C VAL A 30 -2.81 6.23 9.68
N ASP A 31 -3.66 7.25 9.74
CA ASP A 31 -4.91 7.27 8.96
C ASP A 31 -4.59 7.56 7.49
N TRP A 32 -4.45 6.49 6.70
CA TRP A 32 -4.10 6.58 5.29
C TRP A 32 -5.17 7.26 4.44
N GLU A 33 -6.44 7.14 4.82
CA GLU A 33 -7.56 7.71 4.07
C GLU A 33 -7.62 9.24 4.23
N ALA A 34 -7.11 9.77 5.35
CA ALA A 34 -6.95 11.22 5.54
C ALA A 34 -6.07 11.88 4.44
N PHE A 35 -5.15 11.13 3.82
CA PHE A 35 -4.31 11.64 2.73
C PHE A 35 -5.00 11.60 1.36
N ARG A 36 -6.12 10.88 1.20
CA ARG A 36 -6.79 10.71 -0.10
C ARG A 36 -7.10 12.04 -0.78
N PRO A 37 -7.64 13.09 -0.12
CA PRO A 37 -7.90 14.37 -0.77
C PRO A 37 -6.63 15.05 -1.28
N THR A 38 -5.52 14.91 -0.53
CA THR A 38 -4.22 15.45 -0.92
C THR A 38 -3.64 14.69 -2.10
N LEU A 39 -3.71 13.36 -2.08
CA LEU A 39 -3.17 12.49 -3.14
C LEU A 39 -4.02 12.54 -4.42
N ALA A 40 -5.33 12.76 -4.32
CA ALA A 40 -6.22 12.87 -5.47
C ALA A 40 -5.82 14.01 -6.42
N LYS A 41 -5.18 15.07 -5.89
CA LYS A 41 -4.66 16.20 -6.69
C LYS A 41 -3.65 15.78 -7.76
N VAL A 42 -3.01 14.61 -7.63
CA VAL A 42 -2.11 14.05 -8.66
C VAL A 42 -2.86 13.81 -9.99
N TYR A 43 -4.19 13.65 -9.94
CA TYR A 43 -5.04 13.50 -11.11
C TYR A 43 -5.71 14.79 -11.58
N ASP A 44 -5.48 15.93 -10.93
CA ASP A 44 -5.93 17.26 -11.37
C ASP A 44 -5.09 17.76 -12.54
N LYS A 45 -5.02 16.96 -13.61
CA LYS A 45 -4.41 17.34 -14.87
C LYS A 45 -5.32 16.95 -16.04
N PRO A 46 -5.43 17.82 -17.06
CA PRO A 46 -6.26 17.54 -18.22
C PRO A 46 -5.76 16.28 -18.91
N ARG A 47 -6.68 15.33 -19.13
CA ARG A 47 -6.38 14.06 -19.79
C ARG A 47 -6.22 14.31 -21.28
N LYS A 48 -5.07 13.91 -21.87
CA LYS A 48 -4.81 14.08 -23.32
C LYS A 48 -5.76 13.25 -24.19
N SER A 49 -6.22 12.09 -23.72
CA SER A 49 -7.20 11.24 -24.41
C SER A 49 -7.90 10.26 -23.46
N LYS A 50 -8.99 9.63 -23.90
CA LYS A 50 -9.68 8.55 -23.17
C LYS A 50 -8.93 7.21 -23.18
N ALA A 51 -7.78 7.13 -23.85
CA ALA A 51 -6.97 5.91 -23.91
C ALA A 51 -6.19 5.66 -22.61
N GLY A 52 -5.71 4.43 -22.46
CA GLY A 52 -4.81 4.01 -21.37
C GLY A 52 -5.49 3.33 -20.19
N ARG A 53 -4.68 2.67 -19.37
CA ARG A 53 -5.12 1.95 -18.16
C ARG A 53 -5.75 2.92 -17.15
N LYS A 54 -6.75 2.43 -16.40
CA LYS A 54 -7.31 3.16 -15.26
C LYS A 54 -6.21 3.40 -14.21
N PRO A 55 -6.20 4.56 -13.54
CA PRO A 55 -5.27 4.82 -12.45
C PRO A 55 -5.44 3.80 -11.32
N TYR A 56 -4.34 3.50 -10.64
CA TYR A 56 -4.36 2.74 -9.40
C TYR A 56 -5.02 3.57 -8.29
N ASP A 57 -5.44 2.91 -7.22
CA ASP A 57 -5.88 3.62 -6.02
C ASP A 57 -4.71 4.45 -5.46
N VAL A 58 -4.97 5.73 -5.18
CA VAL A 58 -3.93 6.68 -4.78
C VAL A 58 -3.29 6.34 -3.45
N VAL A 59 -4.06 5.76 -2.53
CA VAL A 59 -3.58 5.37 -1.20
C VAL A 59 -2.73 4.11 -1.32
N GLN A 60 -3.15 3.13 -2.11
CA GLN A 60 -2.35 1.92 -2.38
C GLN A 60 -1.02 2.26 -3.07
N MET A 61 -1.05 3.15 -4.07
CA MET A 61 0.16 3.61 -4.74
C MET A 61 1.10 4.35 -3.78
N PHE A 62 0.55 5.18 -2.88
CA PHE A 62 1.33 5.85 -1.85
C PHE A 62 1.98 4.87 -0.87
N LYS A 63 1.24 3.84 -0.44
CA LYS A 63 1.79 2.78 0.42
C LYS A 63 2.99 2.12 -0.23
N VAL A 64 2.88 1.65 -1.48
CA VAL A 64 3.99 0.99 -2.20
C VAL A 64 5.23 1.86 -2.40
N LEU A 65 5.10 3.19 -2.36
CA LEU A 65 6.24 4.09 -2.52
C LEU A 65 6.96 4.41 -1.21
N VAL A 66 6.24 4.33 -0.08
CA VAL A 66 6.75 4.68 1.25
C VAL A 66 7.25 3.45 2.01
N ILE A 67 6.68 2.28 1.69
CA ILE A 67 6.90 0.98 2.32
C ILE A 67 7.71 0.08 1.37
#